data_AF-A0A524FPS0-F1
#
_entry.id   AF-A0A524FPS0-F1
#
_cell.length_a   1.000
_cell.length_b   1.000
_cell.length_c   1.000
_cell.angle_alpha   90.00
_cell.angle_beta   90.00
_cell.angle_gamma   90.00
#
_symmetry.space_group_name_H-M   'P 1'
#
loop_
_entity.id
_entity.type
_entity.pdbx_description
1 polymer ?
#
loop_
_entity_poly.entity_id
_entity_poly.type
_entity_poly.pdbx_seq_one_letter_code
_entity_poly.pdbx_strand_id
1 'polypeptide(L)'
;MDIKLKLSQGLGKTLLIWSISSIIVGLILLTYFTPIIQGIGFQAILWGIIDAVVAALTLFKKDNQSIGKMTRILGINVGLDIIYQLIGLFLLLFMWQDAFIVGNGIGVIIQGAFLFVLDLYYYHQFKQLTIE
;
A
#
# COMPACT_ATOMS: atom_id res chain seq x y z
N MET A 1 8.40 -25.12 -3.57
CA MET A 1 9.33 -24.01 -3.90
C MET A 1 8.73 -23.08 -4.96
N ASP A 2 8.20 -23.60 -6.07
CA ASP A 2 7.61 -22.77 -7.16
C ASP A 2 6.42 -21.91 -6.76
N ILE A 3 5.49 -22.39 -5.93
CA ILE A 3 4.25 -21.65 -5.59
C ILE A 3 4.56 -20.39 -4.78
N LYS A 4 5.42 -20.52 -3.77
CA LYS A 4 5.88 -19.40 -2.93
C LYS A 4 6.56 -18.31 -3.78
N LEU A 5 7.46 -18.70 -4.68
CA LEU A 5 8.15 -17.75 -5.55
C LEU A 5 7.15 -17.03 -6.46
N LYS A 6 6.19 -17.75 -7.05
CA LYS A 6 5.10 -17.16 -7.85
C LYS A 6 4.25 -16.18 -7.05
N LEU A 7 3.91 -16.49 -5.81
CA LEU A 7 3.14 -15.59 -4.93
C LEU A 7 3.92 -14.31 -4.60
N SER A 8 5.18 -14.42 -4.19
CA SER A 8 6.02 -13.25 -3.92
C SER A 8 6.22 -12.37 -5.15
N GLN A 9 6.44 -12.99 -6.32
CA GLN A 9 6.54 -12.26 -7.59
C GLN A 9 5.20 -11.61 -7.98
N GLY A 10 4.08 -12.29 -7.75
CA GLY A 10 2.75 -11.74 -7.97
C GLY A 10 2.51 -10.49 -7.10
N LEU A 11 2.79 -10.59 -5.80
CA LEU A 11 2.69 -9.46 -4.86
C LEU A 11 3.53 -8.29 -5.34
N GLY A 12 4.81 -8.53 -5.63
CA GLY A 12 5.73 -7.49 -6.09
C GLY A 12 5.29 -6.84 -7.41
N LYS A 13 4.77 -7.60 -8.37
CA LYS A 13 4.25 -7.06 -9.65
C LYS A 13 3.01 -6.22 -9.46
N THR A 14 2.03 -6.70 -8.68
CA THR A 14 0.80 -5.96 -8.40
C THR A 14 1.11 -4.65 -7.69
N LEU A 15 1.99 -4.69 -6.68
CA LEU A 15 2.44 -3.52 -5.94
C LEU A 15 3.20 -2.54 -6.86
N LEU A 16 4.03 -3.04 -7.78
CA LEU A 16 4.74 -2.19 -8.75
C LEU A 16 3.78 -1.49 -9.71
N ILE A 17 2.80 -2.21 -10.27
CA ILE A 17 1.80 -1.60 -11.16
C ILE A 17 1.01 -0.53 -10.41
N TRP A 18 0.54 -0.84 -9.21
CA TRP A 18 -0.15 0.12 -8.35
C TRP A 18 0.69 1.36 -8.06
N SER A 19 1.98 1.17 -7.73
CA SER A 19 2.89 2.27 -7.43
C SER A 19 3.09 3.22 -8.61
N ILE A 20 3.34 2.68 -9.81
CA ILE A 20 3.55 3.48 -11.02
C ILE A 20 2.28 4.26 -11.37
N SER A 21 1.12 3.58 -11.33
CA SER A 21 -0.17 4.22 -11.55
C SER A 21 -0.45 5.32 -10.53
N SER A 22 -0.18 5.08 -9.24
CA SER A 22 -0.39 6.06 -8.17
C SER A 22 0.51 7.29 -8.31
N ILE A 23 1.77 7.11 -8.70
CA ILE A 23 2.69 8.23 -8.95
C ILE A 23 2.21 9.06 -10.16
N ILE A 24 1.87 8.42 -11.28
CA ILE A 24 1.42 9.13 -12.49
C ILE A 24 0.14 9.90 -12.21
N VAL A 25 -0.86 9.23 -11.62
CA VAL A 25 -2.13 9.88 -11.26
C VAL A 25 -1.87 10.99 -10.23
N GLY A 26 -1.05 10.73 -9.21
CA GLY A 26 -0.75 11.70 -8.18
C GLY A 26 -0.07 12.97 -8.72
N LEU A 27 0.86 12.85 -9.69
CA LEU A 27 1.49 13.99 -10.36
C LEU A 27 0.47 14.84 -11.13
N ILE A 28 -0.48 14.19 -11.81
CA ILE A 28 -1.58 14.87 -12.51
C ILE A 28 -2.47 15.61 -11.49
N LEU A 29 -2.86 14.94 -10.40
CA LEU A 29 -3.72 15.50 -9.36
C LEU A 29 -3.06 16.68 -8.64
N LEU A 30 -1.74 16.62 -8.40
CA LEU A 30 -0.99 17.68 -7.73
C LEU A 30 -0.90 18.97 -8.58
N THR A 31 -0.87 18.85 -9.92
CA THR A 31 -0.55 19.98 -10.80
C THR A 31 -1.78 20.80 -11.20
N TYR A 32 -2.94 20.16 -11.39
CA TYR A 32 -4.07 20.79 -12.10
C TYR A 32 -5.34 21.00 -11.27
N PHE A 33 -5.36 20.64 -9.98
CA PHE A 33 -6.60 20.54 -9.21
C PHE A 33 -6.58 21.34 -7.90
N THR A 34 -7.72 21.32 -7.19
CA THR A 34 -7.95 22.03 -5.92
C THR A 34 -7.08 21.48 -4.78
N PRO A 35 -6.87 22.23 -3.68
CA PRO A 35 -6.02 21.78 -2.56
C PRO A 35 -6.39 20.40 -1.98
N ILE A 36 -7.68 20.05 -1.93
CA ILE A 36 -8.13 18.72 -1.51
C ILE A 36 -7.59 17.64 -2.46
N ILE A 37 -7.79 17.84 -3.77
CA ILE A 37 -7.34 16.87 -4.77
C ILE A 37 -5.81 16.82 -4.83
N GLN A 38 -5.13 17.94 -4.62
CA GLN A 38 -3.67 17.99 -4.49
C GLN A 38 -3.17 17.19 -3.29
N GLY A 39 -3.86 17.25 -2.15
CA GLY A 39 -3.55 16.43 -0.97
C GLY A 39 -3.72 14.93 -1.23
N ILE A 40 -4.75 14.54 -1.98
CA ILE A 40 -4.93 13.14 -2.45
C ILE A 40 -3.77 12.74 -3.37
N GLY A 41 -3.43 13.61 -4.33
CA GLY A 41 -2.33 13.39 -5.26
C GLY A 41 -0.97 13.26 -4.57
N PHE A 42 -0.71 14.08 -3.56
CA PHE A 42 0.49 14.03 -2.75
C PHE A 42 0.62 12.67 -2.04
N GLN A 43 -0.45 12.17 -1.43
CA GLN A 43 -0.45 10.86 -0.80
C GLN A 43 -0.29 9.72 -1.81
N ALA A 44 -0.88 9.83 -2.99
CA ALA A 44 -0.71 8.84 -4.07
C ALA A 44 0.76 8.76 -4.54
N ILE A 45 1.45 9.90 -4.66
CA ILE A 45 2.89 9.93 -4.98
C ILE A 45 3.70 9.33 -3.84
N LEU A 46 3.46 9.76 -2.60
CA LEU A 46 4.24 9.36 -1.44
C LEU A 46 4.16 7.84 -1.20
N TRP A 47 2.95 7.29 -1.15
CA TRP A 47 2.74 5.85 -1.03
C TRP A 47 3.21 5.10 -2.26
N GLY A 48 2.98 5.62 -3.47
CA GLY A 48 3.52 5.02 -4.67
C GLY A 48 5.04 4.87 -4.64
N ILE A 49 5.79 5.85 -4.13
CA ILE A 49 7.24 5.73 -3.99
C ILE A 49 7.61 4.64 -2.98
N ILE A 50 6.96 4.61 -1.81
CA ILE A 50 7.21 3.60 -0.77
C ILE A 50 6.94 2.19 -1.33
N ASP A 51 5.80 2.00 -1.97
CA ASP A 51 5.36 0.75 -2.56
C ASP A 51 6.28 0.29 -3.70
N ALA A 52 6.75 1.21 -4.55
CA ALA A 52 7.72 0.88 -5.60
C ALA A 52 9.02 0.33 -5.01
N VAL A 53 9.50 0.90 -3.90
CA VAL A 53 10.70 0.41 -3.19
C VAL A 53 10.44 -0.97 -2.60
N VAL A 54 9.31 -1.18 -1.94
CA VAL A 54 8.93 -2.48 -1.36
C VAL A 54 8.79 -3.54 -2.46
N ALA A 55 8.17 -3.20 -3.59
CA ALA A 55 8.00 -4.06 -4.75
C ALA A 55 9.35 -4.46 -5.33
N ALA A 56 10.24 -3.51 -5.56
CA ALA A 56 11.59 -3.76 -6.04
C ALA A 56 12.35 -4.68 -5.09
N LEU A 57 12.37 -4.39 -3.79
CA LEU A 57 13.03 -5.24 -2.79
C LEU A 57 12.46 -6.66 -2.77
N THR A 58 11.16 -6.83 -3.01
CA THR A 58 10.50 -8.14 -3.06
C THR A 58 10.87 -8.91 -4.33
N LEU A 59 10.95 -8.23 -5.47
CA LEU A 59 11.30 -8.83 -6.77
C LEU A 59 12.80 -9.17 -6.89
N PHE A 60 13.68 -8.34 -6.30
CA PHE A 60 15.13 -8.53 -6.39
C PHE A 60 15.72 -9.43 -5.29
N LYS A 61 14.99 -9.71 -4.20
CA LYS A 61 15.45 -10.65 -3.18
C LYS A 61 15.38 -12.10 -3.67
N LYS A 62 16.54 -12.77 -3.76
CA LYS A 62 16.65 -14.22 -3.99
C LYS A 62 16.18 -15.00 -2.75
N ASP A 63 14.95 -15.53 -2.82
CA ASP A 63 14.29 -16.66 -2.13
C ASP A 63 14.68 -17.09 -0.68
N ASN A 64 15.32 -16.24 0.12
CA ASN A 64 15.77 -16.63 1.47
C ASN A 64 14.79 -16.32 2.61
N GLN A 65 13.61 -15.76 2.31
CA GLN A 65 12.59 -15.52 3.34
C GLN A 65 11.73 -16.77 3.53
N SER A 66 11.68 -17.31 4.74
CA SER A 66 10.78 -18.44 5.03
C SER A 66 9.31 -18.03 4.90
N ILE A 67 8.45 -18.98 4.53
CA ILE A 67 7.00 -18.78 4.38
C ILE A 67 6.42 -18.16 5.67
N GLY A 68 6.76 -18.72 6.83
CA GLY A 68 6.30 -18.19 8.13
C GLY A 68 6.74 -16.75 8.44
N LYS A 69 7.93 -16.33 8.00
CA LYS A 69 8.35 -14.91 8.13
C LYS A 69 7.50 -14.01 7.25
N MET A 70 7.20 -14.43 6.02
CA MET A 70 6.36 -13.65 5.10
C MET A 70 4.91 -13.54 5.63
N THR A 71 4.33 -14.66 6.09
CA THR A 71 2.99 -14.66 6.72
C THR A 71 2.92 -13.70 7.90
N ARG A 72 3.97 -13.64 8.74
CA ARG A 72 4.03 -12.71 9.87
C ARG A 72 4.13 -11.25 9.43
N ILE A 73 4.96 -10.94 8.43
CA ILE A 73 5.12 -9.57 7.89
C ILE A 73 3.78 -9.09 7.32
N LEU A 74 3.14 -9.88 6.47
CA LEU A 74 1.84 -9.53 5.88
C LEU A 74 0.76 -9.34 6.95
N GLY A 75 0.73 -10.18 7.98
CA GLY A 75 -0.21 -10.02 9.10
C GLY A 75 0.03 -8.73 9.90
N ILE A 76 1.29 -8.31 10.07
CA ILE A 76 1.61 -7.02 10.71
C ILE A 76 1.15 -5.86 9.83
N ASN A 77 1.42 -5.92 8.51
CA ASN A 77 1.01 -4.87 7.59
C ASN A 77 -0.51 -4.69 7.54
N VAL A 78 -1.29 -5.78 7.49
CA VAL A 78 -2.76 -5.71 7.57
C VAL A 78 -3.21 -4.92 8.80
N GLY A 79 -2.54 -5.08 9.94
CA GLY A 79 -2.80 -4.29 11.15
C GLY A 79 -2.39 -2.82 11.01
N LEU A 80 -1.23 -2.55 10.39
CA LEU A 80 -0.76 -1.19 10.10
C LEU A 80 -1.69 -0.46 9.14
N ASP A 81 -2.25 -1.13 8.12
CA ASP A 81 -3.16 -0.54 7.15
C ASP A 81 -4.44 -0.03 7.80
N ILE A 82 -4.96 -0.75 8.80
CA ILE A 82 -6.09 -0.29 9.62
C ILE A 82 -5.70 0.99 10.38
N ILE A 83 -4.50 1.01 10.99
CA ILE A 83 -4.02 2.20 11.71
C ILE A 83 -3.86 3.39 10.76
N TYR A 84 -3.31 3.18 9.56
CA TYR A 84 -3.19 4.24 8.55
C TYR A 84 -4.57 4.78 8.14
N GLN A 85 -5.55 3.92 7.90
CA GLN A 85 -6.93 4.36 7.61
C GLN A 85 -7.55 5.15 8.76
N LEU A 86 -7.31 4.75 10.01
CA LEU A 86 -7.76 5.51 11.19
C LEU A 86 -7.09 6.88 11.27
N ILE A 87 -5.80 6.99 10.92
CA ILE A 87 -5.12 8.29 10.81
C ILE A 87 -5.76 9.14 9.71
N GLY A 88 -6.04 8.57 8.54
CA GLY A 88 -6.73 9.28 7.47
C GLY A 88 -8.12 9.78 7.89
N LEU A 89 -8.87 8.95 8.61
CA LEU A 89 -10.17 9.33 9.18
C LEU A 89 -10.04 10.42 10.25
N PHE A 90 -9.01 10.34 11.09
CA PHE A 90 -8.70 11.38 12.08
C PHE A 90 -8.44 12.73 11.40
N LEU A 91 -7.64 12.77 10.33
CA LEU A 91 -7.39 14.00 9.57
C LEU A 91 -8.68 14.58 8.99
N LEU A 92 -9.56 13.73 8.47
CA LEU A 92 -10.87 14.14 7.95
C LEU A 92 -11.79 14.74 9.01
N LEU A 93 -11.84 14.16 10.21
CA LEU A 93 -12.77 14.58 11.26
C LEU A 93 -12.28 15.78 12.06
N PHE A 94 -10.97 15.85 12.33
CA PHE A 94 -10.40 16.82 13.27
C PHE A 94 -9.64 17.96 12.59
N MET A 95 -9.19 17.76 11.35
CA MET A 95 -8.40 18.77 10.60
C MET A 95 -9.16 19.27 9.36
N TRP A 96 -10.50 19.21 9.39
CA TRP A 96 -11.37 19.50 8.24
C TRP A 96 -11.27 20.93 7.69
N GLN A 97 -10.73 21.87 8.49
CA GLN A 97 -10.58 23.27 8.11
C GLN A 97 -9.48 23.49 7.06
N ASP A 98 -8.51 22.58 6.96
CA ASP A 98 -7.47 22.63 5.96
C ASP A 98 -7.78 21.65 4.83
N ALA A 99 -8.15 22.22 3.68
CA ALA A 99 -8.50 21.46 2.48
C ALA A 99 -7.38 20.51 2.02
N PHE A 100 -6.11 20.92 2.12
CA PHE A 100 -4.99 20.06 1.75
C PHE A 100 -4.85 18.89 2.73
N ILE A 101 -4.97 19.14 4.05
CA ILE A 101 -4.91 18.07 5.07
C ILE A 101 -6.08 17.09 4.92
N VAL A 102 -7.29 17.58 4.62
CA VAL A 102 -8.44 16.73 4.28
C VAL A 102 -8.13 15.83 3.09
N GLY A 103 -7.55 16.42 2.03
CA GLY A 103 -7.06 15.67 0.88
C GLY A 103 -6.07 14.57 1.24
N ASN A 104 -5.13 14.87 2.14
CA ASN A 104 -4.19 13.88 2.66
C ASN A 104 -4.93 12.75 3.40
N GLY A 105 -5.91 13.08 4.24
CA GLY A 105 -6.73 12.08 4.93
C GLY A 105 -7.43 11.12 3.96
N ILE A 106 -8.06 11.66 2.92
CA ILE A 106 -8.69 10.87 1.86
C ILE A 106 -7.65 10.01 1.12
N GLY A 107 -6.51 10.59 0.76
CA GLY A 107 -5.44 9.88 0.07
C GLY A 107 -4.90 8.70 0.88
N VAL A 108 -4.67 8.88 2.19
CA VAL A 108 -4.24 7.81 3.09
C VAL A 108 -5.29 6.71 3.17
N ILE A 109 -6.58 7.04 3.23
CA ILE A 109 -7.65 6.03 3.26
C ILE A 109 -7.66 5.23 1.96
N ILE A 110 -7.58 5.89 0.80
CA ILE A 110 -7.61 5.21 -0.51
C ILE A 110 -6.42 4.26 -0.65
N GLN A 111 -5.21 4.74 -0.34
CA GLN A 111 -3.99 3.94 -0.43
C GLN A 111 -4.01 2.79 0.58
N GLY A 112 -4.35 3.08 1.84
CA GLY A 112 -4.46 2.08 2.90
C GLY A 112 -5.55 1.04 2.65
N ALA A 113 -6.65 1.39 1.98
CA ALA A 113 -7.69 0.43 1.62
C ALA A 113 -7.21 -0.57 0.56
N PHE A 114 -6.47 -0.10 -0.45
CA PHE A 114 -5.87 -0.97 -1.44
C PHE A 114 -4.84 -1.92 -0.81
N LEU A 115 -3.90 -1.37 -0.03
CA LEU A 115 -2.86 -2.16 0.65
C LEU A 115 -3.46 -3.20 1.60
N PHE A 116 -4.48 -2.81 2.37
CA PHE A 116 -5.19 -3.73 3.25
C PHE A 116 -5.75 -4.95 2.50
N VAL A 117 -6.43 -4.72 1.37
CA VAL A 117 -7.01 -5.81 0.57
C VAL A 117 -5.90 -6.69 -0.02
N LEU A 118 -4.83 -6.08 -0.54
CA LEU A 118 -3.70 -6.78 -1.11
C LEU A 118 -3.00 -7.66 -0.07
N ASP A 119 -2.63 -7.07 1.07
CA ASP A 119 -1.89 -7.76 2.13
C ASP A 119 -2.75 -8.82 2.81
N LEU A 120 -4.06 -8.59 2.98
CA LEU A 120 -4.98 -9.60 3.49
C LEU A 120 -5.11 -10.80 2.53
N TYR A 121 -5.23 -10.53 1.23
CA TYR A 121 -5.28 -11.58 0.21
C TYR A 121 -4.00 -12.44 0.24
N TYR A 122 -2.82 -11.82 0.21
CA TYR A 122 -1.56 -12.56 0.25
C TYR A 122 -1.32 -13.23 1.61
N TYR A 123 -1.72 -12.61 2.71
CA TYR A 123 -1.64 -13.22 4.04
C TYR A 123 -2.38 -14.57 4.08
N HIS A 124 -3.60 -14.62 3.55
CA HIS A 124 -4.36 -15.86 3.49
C HIS A 124 -3.67 -16.93 2.64
N GLN A 125 -3.12 -16.57 1.49
CA GLN A 125 -2.40 -17.50 0.62
C GLN A 125 -1.12 -18.05 1.28
N PHE A 126 -0.32 -17.20 1.91
CA PHE A 126 0.90 -17.63 2.61
C PHE A 126 0.61 -18.43 3.88
N LYS A 127 -0.50 -18.12 4.58
CA LYS A 127 -0.94 -18.87 5.75
C LYS A 127 -1.34 -20.30 5.40
N GLN A 128 -2.04 -20.53 4.29
CA GLN A 128 -2.39 -21.88 3.82
C GLN A 128 -1.13 -22.73 3.58
N LEU A 129 -0.12 -22.15 2.93
CA LEU A 129 1.18 -22.80 2.69
C LEU A 129 2.02 -23.05 3.97
N THR A 130 1.62 -22.51 5.12
CA THR A 130 2.30 -22.77 6.40
C THR A 130 1.64 -23.93 7.16
N ILE A 131 0.40 -24.27 6.82
CA ILE A 131 -0.39 -25.32 7.47
C ILE A 131 -0.24 -26.67 6.75
N GLU A 132 0.06 -26.64 5.44
CA GLU A 132 0.52 -27.80 4.64
C GLU A 132 1.97 -28.19 4.93
#